data_AF-A0A2H0TPM8-F1
#
_entry.id   AF-A0A2H0TPM8-F1
#
_cell.length_a   1.000
_cell.length_b   1.000
_cell.length_c   1.000
_cell.angle_alpha   90.00
_cell.angle_beta   90.00
_cell.angle_gamma   90.00
#
_symmetry.space_group_name_H-M   'P 1'
#
loop_
_entity.id
_entity.type
_entity.pdbx_description
1 polymer ?
#
loop_
_entity_poly.entity_id
_entity_poly.type
_entity_poly.pdbx_seq_one_letter_code
_entity_poly.pdbx_strand_id
1 'polypeptide(L)'
;MTHMSLTNILNRQSVDGSFADEDTLPSVFETAWALHMLHDNPDVKQSADAGKAATWLLQQKNEQWIFSDSVGIQFFVLSAITRHNPGSIHGAPLAHILTQLTSLELSEGGPYGSIPDSTTVDVGVNLMIAYFLSLLDVELPALTQLIGGIDGDSPIVSSAFPDESPIRYVLQKMHKINTSTTSNVTVRKTNDSEQRIMDMITDFARQQMHHTSLDMGNKALEQIQKTMRGNQDKQMPLMAYYTREALGSNGSQFSNKIIAKLGLTNIFFWTAFIIYDDFWDNDEAANPQILPTANLFARYYTHFFTNIFPAKPAFTTFFHALMDQLDAANTWETIYCRTTVENNIFSVPDVLPDYGDYSAKYAPASGHVLGPLALFTVLGQNVSSQDSGNLLRYFKHYLIGMQINDDAHDWEEDMQRGHLSTVVVMLLSYWKTMYPHKTTIHMVNDLPELQKIFWFKTIQQACTAAMYHTDLSRQALHAISVIENMAPLEYYINSTEKTARDAMQEQQHSTDFISAYKKINH
;
A
#
# COMPACT_ATOMS: atom_id res chain seq x y z
N MET A 1 28.59 19.73 -31.93
CA MET A 1 27.20 19.38 -32.31
C MET A 1 26.27 20.27 -31.52
N THR A 2 25.44 21.04 -32.20
CA THR A 2 24.40 21.90 -31.59
C THR A 2 23.42 21.04 -30.83
N HIS A 3 23.20 21.31 -29.53
CA HIS A 3 22.11 20.72 -28.76
C HIS A 3 20.82 20.81 -29.58
N MET A 4 20.31 19.67 -30.03
CA MET A 4 19.06 19.62 -30.77
C MET A 4 17.97 20.11 -29.80
N SER A 5 17.29 21.20 -30.15
CA SER A 5 16.24 21.73 -29.28
C SER A 5 15.14 20.68 -29.15
N LEU A 6 14.49 20.61 -27.98
CA LEU A 6 13.35 19.72 -27.75
C LEU A 6 12.30 19.85 -28.87
N THR A 7 12.05 21.07 -29.33
CA THR A 7 11.15 21.37 -30.45
C THR A 7 11.55 20.66 -31.75
N ASN A 8 12.85 20.56 -32.05
CA ASN A 8 13.32 19.90 -33.27
C ASN A 8 13.09 18.38 -33.22
N ILE A 9 13.29 17.75 -32.06
CA ILE A 9 13.00 16.32 -31.88
C ILE A 9 11.49 16.09 -32.04
N LEU A 10 10.66 16.94 -31.45
CA LEU A 10 9.21 16.75 -31.46
C LEU A 10 8.57 16.92 -32.83
N ASN A 11 9.12 17.77 -33.68
CA ASN A 11 8.66 17.97 -35.06
C ASN A 11 8.93 16.76 -35.97
N ARG A 12 9.60 15.72 -35.48
CA ARG A 12 9.97 14.52 -36.24
C ARG A 12 9.11 13.30 -35.88
N GLN A 13 8.01 13.51 -35.15
CA GLN A 13 7.08 12.42 -34.87
C GLN A 13 6.34 12.01 -36.15
N SER A 14 6.43 10.74 -36.50
CA SER A 14 5.70 10.10 -37.58
C SER A 14 4.27 9.73 -37.16
N VAL A 15 3.43 9.41 -38.15
CA VAL A 15 2.01 9.06 -37.93
C VAL A 15 1.84 7.81 -37.04
N ASP A 16 2.78 6.88 -37.12
CA ASP A 16 2.81 5.66 -36.31
C ASP A 16 3.31 5.88 -34.87
N GLY A 17 3.74 7.12 -34.55
CA GLY A 17 4.24 7.52 -33.24
C GLY A 17 5.76 7.49 -33.09
N SER A 18 6.48 6.90 -34.05
CA SER A 18 7.96 6.86 -34.04
C SER A 18 8.57 8.25 -34.23
N PHE A 19 9.80 8.42 -33.75
CA PHE A 19 10.60 9.61 -34.05
C PHE A 19 11.72 9.25 -35.02
N ALA A 20 11.87 10.07 -36.06
CA ALA A 20 12.84 9.81 -37.11
C ALA A 20 14.26 10.29 -36.76
N ASP A 21 15.28 9.60 -37.26
CA ASP A 21 16.68 10.03 -37.25
C ASP A 21 17.00 11.06 -38.35
N GLU A 22 18.26 11.50 -38.44
CA GLU A 22 18.69 12.59 -39.34
C GLU A 22 18.40 12.29 -40.81
N ASP A 23 18.32 11.00 -41.15
CA ASP A 23 17.99 10.50 -42.48
C ASP A 23 16.47 10.29 -42.68
N THR A 24 15.65 10.81 -41.75
CA THR A 24 14.19 10.73 -41.75
C THR A 24 13.62 9.31 -41.61
N LEU A 25 14.42 8.37 -41.09
CA LEU A 25 13.98 6.99 -40.85
C LEU A 25 13.54 6.79 -39.40
N PRO A 26 12.48 6.01 -39.13
CA PRO A 26 12.07 5.67 -37.76
C PRO A 26 13.23 5.07 -36.94
N SER A 27 13.52 5.65 -35.77
CA SER A 27 14.64 5.24 -34.92
C SER A 27 14.19 4.88 -33.51
N VAL A 28 14.62 3.72 -33.04
CA VAL A 28 14.41 3.23 -31.67
C VAL A 28 15.03 4.19 -30.65
N PHE A 29 16.26 4.64 -30.91
CA PHE A 29 16.97 5.56 -30.03
C PHE A 29 16.29 6.93 -29.96
N GLU A 30 15.96 7.54 -31.11
CA GLU A 30 15.31 8.86 -31.14
C GLU A 30 13.93 8.81 -30.50
N THR A 31 13.18 7.72 -30.69
CA THR A 31 11.87 7.53 -30.06
C THR A 31 11.99 7.42 -28.53
N ALA A 32 12.95 6.65 -28.02
CA ALA A 32 13.22 6.57 -26.59
C ALA A 32 13.68 7.93 -26.01
N TRP A 33 14.55 8.65 -26.74
CA TRP A 33 15.03 9.97 -26.36
C TRP A 33 13.89 10.97 -26.24
N ALA A 34 13.01 11.02 -27.24
CA ALA A 34 11.81 11.87 -27.24
C ALA A 34 10.88 11.53 -26.06
N LEU A 35 10.66 10.25 -25.76
CA LEU A 35 9.85 9.83 -24.62
C LEU A 35 10.44 10.31 -23.29
N HIS A 36 11.75 10.17 -23.08
CA HIS A 36 12.41 10.68 -21.88
C HIS A 36 12.17 12.18 -21.70
N MET A 37 12.33 12.96 -22.78
CA MET A 37 12.05 14.39 -22.76
C MET A 37 10.58 14.71 -22.50
N LEU A 38 9.64 14.01 -23.15
CA LEU A 38 8.20 14.23 -23.00
C LEU A 38 7.71 13.91 -21.58
N HIS A 39 8.30 12.91 -20.92
CA HIS A 39 7.95 12.61 -19.53
C HIS A 39 8.23 13.78 -18.60
N ASP A 40 9.37 14.44 -18.79
CA ASP A 40 9.84 15.53 -17.91
C ASP A 40 9.26 16.90 -18.24
N ASN A 41 8.64 17.05 -19.41
CA ASN A 41 8.09 18.31 -19.89
C ASN A 41 6.59 18.15 -20.18
N PRO A 42 5.74 18.04 -19.14
CA PRO A 42 4.31 17.74 -19.31
C PRO A 42 3.58 18.80 -20.14
N ASP A 43 4.00 20.07 -20.09
CA ASP A 43 3.42 21.15 -20.88
C ASP A 43 3.63 20.96 -22.39
N VAL A 44 4.68 20.23 -22.77
CA VAL A 44 5.04 19.95 -24.16
C VAL A 44 4.31 18.70 -24.69
N LYS A 45 3.70 17.87 -23.82
CA LYS A 45 2.92 16.69 -24.23
C LYS A 45 1.72 17.02 -25.13
N GLN A 46 1.28 18.27 -25.20
CA GLN A 46 0.15 18.66 -26.05
C GLN A 46 0.46 18.58 -27.57
N SER A 47 1.75 18.53 -27.97
CA SER A 47 2.14 18.46 -29.39
C SER A 47 2.53 17.07 -29.90
N ALA A 48 2.78 16.10 -29.02
CA ALA A 48 3.26 14.77 -29.40
C ALA A 48 2.56 13.64 -28.62
N ASP A 49 2.25 12.55 -29.31
CA ASP A 49 1.53 11.41 -28.75
C ASP A 49 2.51 10.41 -28.10
N ALA A 50 2.82 10.62 -26.82
CA ALA A 50 3.71 9.75 -26.05
C ALA A 50 3.17 8.31 -25.94
N GLY A 51 1.84 8.12 -25.93
CA GLY A 51 1.22 6.80 -25.87
C GLY A 51 1.48 5.99 -27.13
N LYS A 52 1.35 6.62 -28.31
CA LYS A 52 1.72 5.99 -29.59
C LYS A 52 3.20 5.69 -29.68
N ALA A 53 4.08 6.61 -29.25
CA ALA A 53 5.52 6.39 -29.27
C ALA A 53 5.95 5.20 -28.39
N ALA A 54 5.39 5.08 -27.17
CA ALA A 54 5.65 3.93 -26.29
C ALA A 54 5.12 2.62 -26.89
N THR A 55 3.92 2.66 -27.51
CA THR A 55 3.35 1.51 -28.21
C THR A 55 4.20 1.08 -29.41
N TRP A 56 4.72 2.04 -30.18
CA TRP A 56 5.60 1.77 -31.31
C TRP A 56 6.91 1.12 -30.86
N LEU A 57 7.55 1.61 -29.79
CA LEU A 57 8.75 0.97 -29.23
C LEU A 57 8.47 -0.48 -28.85
N LEU A 58 7.38 -0.76 -28.14
CA LEU A 58 6.98 -2.12 -27.75
C LEU A 58 6.78 -3.07 -28.95
N GLN A 59 6.53 -2.55 -30.15
CA GLN A 59 6.44 -3.35 -31.38
C GLN A 59 7.81 -3.67 -32.01
N GLN A 60 8.87 -2.97 -31.62
CA GLN A 60 10.22 -3.18 -32.18
C GLN A 60 11.00 -4.30 -31.48
N LYS A 61 10.52 -4.80 -30.34
CA LYS A 61 11.20 -5.88 -29.61
C LYS A 61 11.11 -7.22 -30.36
N ASN A 62 12.16 -8.02 -30.26
CA ASN A 62 12.10 -9.43 -30.63
C ASN A 62 11.46 -10.30 -29.52
N GLU A 63 11.45 -11.63 -29.70
CA GLU A 63 10.92 -12.58 -28.71
C GLU A 63 11.68 -12.54 -27.37
N GLN A 64 12.95 -12.14 -27.40
CA GLN A 64 13.83 -12.03 -26.23
C GLN A 64 13.81 -10.63 -25.60
N TRP A 65 12.84 -9.78 -25.96
CA TRP A 65 12.74 -8.42 -25.44
C TRP A 65 13.93 -7.50 -25.78
N ILE A 66 14.65 -7.79 -26.86
CA ILE A 66 15.75 -6.96 -27.38
C ILE A 66 15.20 -5.97 -28.42
N PHE A 67 15.50 -4.69 -28.23
CA PHE A 67 15.16 -3.55 -29.09
C PHE A 67 16.37 -3.02 -29.88
N SER A 68 17.59 -3.30 -29.42
CA SER A 68 18.84 -2.88 -30.07
C SER A 68 20.00 -3.82 -29.71
N ASP A 69 20.94 -4.00 -30.63
CA ASP A 69 22.19 -4.73 -30.38
C ASP A 69 23.13 -3.95 -29.43
N SER A 70 22.95 -2.63 -29.31
CA SER A 70 23.66 -1.80 -28.34
C SER A 70 23.00 -1.92 -26.96
N VAL A 71 23.70 -2.50 -25.99
CA VAL A 71 23.21 -2.64 -24.60
C VAL A 71 22.83 -1.28 -24.01
N GLY A 72 23.61 -0.22 -24.27
CA GLY A 72 23.28 1.12 -23.80
C GLY A 72 21.95 1.63 -24.35
N ILE A 73 21.70 1.45 -25.65
CA ILE A 73 20.43 1.85 -26.28
C ILE A 73 19.28 0.96 -25.77
N GLN A 74 19.51 -0.34 -25.61
CA GLN A 74 18.54 -1.29 -25.05
C GLN A 74 18.01 -0.82 -23.69
N PHE A 75 18.89 -0.55 -22.72
CA PHE A 75 18.48 -0.13 -21.38
C PHE A 75 17.93 1.31 -21.34
N PHE A 76 18.33 2.14 -22.30
CA PHE A 76 17.72 3.45 -22.49
C PHE A 76 16.27 3.34 -22.98
N VAL A 77 15.99 2.44 -23.93
CA VAL A 77 14.62 2.13 -24.40
C VAL A 77 13.77 1.53 -23.29
N LEU A 78 14.30 0.56 -22.54
CA LEU A 78 13.61 -0.04 -21.40
C LEU A 78 13.25 1.01 -20.34
N SER A 79 14.17 1.95 -20.06
CA SER A 79 13.89 3.08 -19.16
C SER A 79 12.75 3.97 -19.68
N ALA A 80 12.72 4.27 -20.98
CA ALA A 80 11.66 5.06 -21.59
C ALA A 80 10.30 4.35 -21.47
N ILE A 81 10.26 3.05 -21.77
CA ILE A 81 9.06 2.23 -21.65
C ILE A 81 8.59 2.17 -20.19
N THR A 82 9.49 1.92 -19.24
CA THR A 82 9.15 1.86 -17.79
C THR A 82 8.47 3.14 -17.33
N ARG A 83 8.94 4.31 -17.78
CA ARG A 83 8.42 5.61 -17.36
C ARG A 83 7.07 5.99 -17.96
N HIS A 84 6.70 5.43 -19.10
CA HIS A 84 5.43 5.74 -19.79
C HIS A 84 4.41 4.60 -19.73
N ASN A 85 4.89 3.37 -19.53
CA ASN A 85 4.09 2.16 -19.42
C ASN A 85 4.73 1.19 -18.39
N PRO A 86 4.74 1.55 -17.09
CA PRO A 86 5.41 0.75 -16.05
C PRO A 86 4.86 -0.68 -15.98
N GLY A 87 3.57 -0.87 -16.27
CA GLY A 87 2.92 -2.18 -16.32
C GLY A 87 3.27 -3.03 -17.53
N SER A 88 4.31 -2.71 -18.32
CA SER A 88 4.74 -3.53 -19.47
C SER A 88 6.00 -4.36 -19.21
N ILE A 89 6.76 -4.05 -18.15
CA ILE A 89 8.01 -4.74 -17.81
C ILE A 89 7.80 -5.52 -16.50
N HIS A 90 7.13 -6.67 -16.61
CA HIS A 90 6.92 -7.62 -15.52
C HIS A 90 6.92 -9.05 -16.08
N GLY A 91 6.96 -10.08 -15.24
CA GLY A 91 6.82 -11.46 -15.72
C GLY A 91 7.90 -11.88 -16.73
N ALA A 92 7.47 -12.44 -17.87
CA ALA A 92 8.37 -12.88 -18.94
C ALA A 92 9.34 -11.80 -19.48
N PRO A 93 8.90 -10.56 -19.79
CA PRO A 93 9.79 -9.45 -20.11
C PRO A 93 10.97 -9.31 -19.15
N LEU A 94 10.70 -9.29 -17.84
CA LEU A 94 11.72 -9.11 -16.81
C LEU A 94 12.67 -10.33 -16.74
N ALA A 95 12.16 -11.54 -16.99
CA ALA A 95 12.99 -12.75 -17.05
C ALA A 95 14.01 -12.70 -18.19
N HIS A 96 13.61 -12.19 -19.37
CA HIS A 96 14.52 -11.98 -20.49
C HIS A 96 15.57 -10.91 -20.18
N ILE A 97 15.16 -9.79 -19.60
CA ILE A 97 16.07 -8.69 -19.21
C ILE A 97 17.08 -9.17 -18.17
N LEU A 98 16.65 -9.94 -17.15
CA LEU A 98 17.56 -10.49 -16.15
C LEU A 98 18.56 -11.46 -16.79
N THR A 99 18.10 -12.36 -17.67
CA THR A 99 18.99 -13.28 -18.39
C THR A 99 20.05 -12.52 -19.20
N GLN A 100 19.66 -11.42 -19.84
CA GLN A 100 20.58 -10.54 -20.55
C GLN A 100 21.59 -9.90 -19.58
N LEU A 101 21.14 -9.33 -18.46
CA LEU A 101 22.03 -8.73 -17.46
C LEU A 101 23.04 -9.75 -16.91
N THR A 102 22.59 -10.95 -16.56
CA THR A 102 23.47 -12.03 -16.09
C THR A 102 24.52 -12.42 -17.14
N SER A 103 24.16 -12.46 -18.43
CA SER A 103 25.12 -12.75 -19.51
C SER A 103 26.17 -11.66 -19.73
N LEU A 104 25.89 -10.43 -19.27
CA LEU A 104 26.77 -9.26 -19.40
C LEU A 104 27.56 -8.99 -18.11
N GLU A 105 27.25 -9.70 -17.03
CA GLU A 105 27.78 -9.44 -15.69
C GLU A 105 29.26 -9.83 -15.59
N LEU A 106 30.13 -8.87 -15.25
CA LEU A 106 31.57 -9.13 -15.06
C LEU A 106 31.90 -9.52 -13.62
N SER A 107 31.12 -9.01 -12.67
CA SER A 107 31.14 -9.36 -11.25
C SER A 107 29.74 -9.21 -10.69
N GLU A 108 29.44 -9.92 -9.60
CA GLU A 108 28.13 -9.89 -8.94
C GLU A 108 27.64 -8.46 -8.67
N GLY A 109 26.47 -8.12 -9.21
CA GLY A 109 25.86 -6.80 -9.14
C GLY A 109 26.45 -5.76 -10.11
N GLY A 110 27.26 -6.19 -11.07
CA GLY A 110 27.98 -5.35 -12.03
C GLY A 110 29.45 -5.07 -11.65
N PRO A 111 30.20 -4.32 -12.49
CA PRO A 111 29.75 -3.70 -13.74
C PRO A 111 29.42 -4.72 -14.83
N TYR A 112 28.68 -4.25 -15.82
CA TYR A 112 28.23 -5.01 -16.98
C TYR A 112 29.07 -4.66 -18.21
N GLY A 113 29.38 -5.66 -19.02
CA GLY A 113 30.03 -5.50 -20.33
C GLY A 113 29.08 -4.88 -21.36
N SER A 114 29.65 -4.25 -22.39
CA SER A 114 28.87 -3.63 -23.49
C SER A 114 28.33 -4.64 -24.52
N ILE A 115 28.89 -5.85 -24.53
CA ILE A 115 28.45 -7.02 -25.31
C ILE A 115 28.79 -8.29 -24.51
N PRO A 116 28.17 -9.45 -24.83
CA PRO A 116 28.55 -10.72 -24.21
C PRO A 116 30.05 -11.01 -24.33
N ASP A 117 30.64 -11.58 -23.29
CA ASP A 117 32.07 -11.91 -23.17
C ASP A 117 33.07 -10.73 -23.21
N SER A 118 32.59 -9.48 -23.31
CA SER A 118 33.47 -8.31 -23.26
C SER A 118 33.97 -8.05 -21.84
N THR A 119 35.27 -7.84 -21.67
CA THR A 119 35.85 -7.39 -20.40
C THR A 119 35.89 -5.86 -20.26
N THR A 120 35.42 -5.11 -21.27
CA THR A 120 35.46 -3.64 -21.25
C THR A 120 34.23 -3.07 -20.55
N VAL A 121 34.48 -2.20 -19.57
CA VAL A 121 33.44 -1.46 -18.85
C VAL A 121 33.19 -0.15 -19.58
N ASP A 122 31.99 0.00 -20.13
CA ASP A 122 31.50 1.25 -20.69
C ASP A 122 30.64 1.96 -19.63
N VAL A 123 31.09 3.13 -19.17
CA VAL A 123 30.43 3.89 -18.11
C VAL A 123 29.04 4.36 -18.54
N GLY A 124 28.87 4.74 -19.81
CA GLY A 124 27.56 5.14 -20.34
C GLY A 124 26.58 3.98 -20.36
N VAL A 125 27.01 2.78 -20.76
CA VAL A 125 26.16 1.57 -20.72
C VAL A 125 25.73 1.25 -19.28
N ASN A 126 26.68 1.24 -18.34
CA ASN A 126 26.38 0.94 -16.93
C ASN A 126 25.50 2.00 -16.28
N LEU A 127 25.63 3.28 -16.67
CA LEU A 127 24.73 4.33 -16.23
C LEU A 127 23.28 4.09 -16.71
N MET A 128 23.09 3.63 -17.94
CA MET A 128 21.75 3.30 -18.47
C MET A 128 21.13 2.11 -17.76
N ILE A 129 21.93 1.07 -17.47
CA ILE A 129 21.49 -0.09 -16.69
C ILE A 129 21.08 0.34 -15.28
N ALA A 130 21.93 1.10 -14.59
CA ALA A 130 21.63 1.56 -13.23
C ALA A 130 20.40 2.47 -13.20
N TYR A 131 20.22 3.32 -14.21
CA TYR A 131 19.04 4.15 -14.30
C TYR A 131 17.77 3.32 -14.49
N PHE A 132 17.80 2.34 -15.41
CA PHE A 132 16.68 1.41 -15.57
C PHE A 132 16.36 0.67 -14.26
N LEU A 133 17.37 0.12 -13.58
CA LEU A 133 17.20 -0.58 -12.31
C LEU A 133 16.64 0.34 -11.22
N SER A 134 17.09 1.60 -11.16
CA SER A 134 16.56 2.59 -10.22
C SER A 134 15.08 2.93 -10.46
N LEU A 135 14.60 2.81 -11.70
CA LEU A 135 13.17 2.96 -12.01
C LEU A 135 12.33 1.76 -11.55
N LEU A 136 12.98 0.64 -11.23
CA LEU A 136 12.39 -0.57 -10.65
C LEU A 136 12.70 -0.68 -9.14
N ASP A 137 13.18 0.40 -8.50
CA ASP A 137 13.60 0.42 -7.10
C ASP A 137 14.69 -0.62 -6.76
N VAL A 138 15.54 -0.97 -7.73
CA VAL A 138 16.69 -1.87 -7.55
C VAL A 138 17.98 -1.06 -7.50
N GLU A 139 18.71 -1.18 -6.39
CA GLU A 139 20.04 -0.61 -6.22
C GLU A 139 21.10 -1.71 -6.11
N LEU A 140 22.18 -1.57 -6.89
CA LEU A 140 23.31 -2.50 -6.86
C LEU A 140 24.58 -1.75 -6.40
N PRO A 141 25.19 -2.13 -5.26
CA PRO A 141 26.32 -1.39 -4.69
C PRO A 141 27.49 -1.14 -5.67
N ALA A 142 27.83 -2.14 -6.50
CA ALA A 142 28.92 -2.02 -7.47
C ALA A 142 28.62 -0.96 -8.56
N LEU A 143 27.38 -0.92 -9.08
CA LEU A 143 26.95 0.12 -10.01
C LEU A 143 26.90 1.50 -9.35
N THR A 144 26.35 1.59 -8.13
CA THR A 144 26.28 2.84 -7.38
C THR A 144 27.68 3.42 -7.14
N GLN A 145 28.64 2.56 -6.78
CA GLN A 145 30.04 2.96 -6.61
C GLN A 145 30.66 3.44 -7.93
N LEU A 146 30.43 2.72 -9.04
CA LEU A 146 30.95 3.10 -10.36
C LEU A 146 30.42 4.47 -10.80
N ILE A 147 29.11 4.70 -10.63
CA ILE A 147 28.43 5.93 -11.05
C ILE A 147 28.75 7.10 -10.12
N GLY A 148 28.90 6.83 -8.81
CA GLY A 148 29.31 7.84 -7.84
C GLY A 148 30.71 8.41 -8.09
N GLY A 149 31.55 7.72 -8.89
CA GLY A 149 32.85 8.20 -9.33
C GLY A 149 32.81 9.16 -10.53
N ILE A 150 31.64 9.37 -11.15
CA ILE A 150 31.48 10.28 -12.29
C ILE A 150 31.37 11.71 -11.77
N ASP A 151 32.42 12.52 -12.01
CA ASP A 151 32.37 13.96 -11.75
C ASP A 151 31.53 14.65 -12.85
N GLY A 152 30.65 15.56 -12.45
CA GLY A 152 29.65 16.19 -13.33
C GLY A 152 30.27 16.95 -14.52
N ASP A 153 31.51 17.42 -14.38
CA ASP A 153 32.23 18.16 -15.41
C ASP A 153 33.17 17.30 -16.26
N SER A 154 33.37 16.02 -15.90
CA SER A 154 34.23 15.13 -16.68
C SER A 154 33.57 14.73 -18.01
N PRO A 155 34.32 14.63 -19.12
CA PRO A 155 33.82 14.03 -20.35
C PRO A 155 33.48 12.55 -20.12
N ILE A 156 32.33 12.10 -20.60
CA ILE A 156 31.90 10.71 -20.49
C ILE A 156 31.79 10.14 -21.89
N VAL A 157 32.79 9.35 -22.29
CA VAL A 157 32.77 8.67 -23.59
C VAL A 157 32.04 7.34 -23.43
N SER A 158 31.05 7.11 -24.28
CA SER A 158 30.38 5.81 -24.40
C SER A 158 30.36 5.38 -25.86
N SER A 159 30.65 4.11 -26.09
CA SER A 159 30.56 3.48 -27.41
C SER A 159 29.10 3.31 -27.87
N ALA A 160 28.14 3.36 -26.95
CA ALA A 160 26.73 3.13 -27.22
C ALA A 160 25.98 4.35 -27.75
N PHE A 161 26.52 5.57 -27.57
CA PHE A 161 25.83 6.81 -27.88
C PHE A 161 26.69 7.70 -28.80
N PRO A 162 26.06 8.41 -29.76
CA PRO A 162 26.78 9.31 -30.67
C PRO A 162 27.35 10.55 -29.97
N ASP A 163 26.75 10.97 -28.85
CA ASP A 163 27.19 12.10 -28.04
C ASP A 163 26.80 11.93 -26.55
N GLU A 164 27.30 12.83 -25.69
CA GLU A 164 27.13 12.73 -24.23
C GLU A 164 25.75 13.17 -23.71
N SER A 165 24.88 13.74 -24.54
CA SER A 165 23.61 14.33 -24.09
C SER A 165 22.71 13.31 -23.38
N PRO A 166 22.55 12.06 -23.87
CA PRO A 166 21.77 11.06 -23.17
C PRO A 166 22.33 10.65 -21.82
N ILE A 167 23.65 10.53 -21.75
CA ILE A 167 24.37 10.17 -20.54
C ILE A 167 24.19 11.25 -19.48
N ARG A 168 24.41 12.52 -19.84
CA ARG A 168 24.27 13.66 -18.92
C ARG A 168 22.84 13.84 -18.44
N TYR A 169 21.87 13.64 -19.32
CA TYR A 169 20.46 13.66 -18.95
C TYR A 169 20.14 12.59 -17.90
N VAL A 170 20.54 11.35 -18.13
CA VAL A 170 20.28 10.24 -17.20
C VAL A 170 20.98 10.48 -15.85
N LEU A 171 22.24 10.92 -15.87
CA LEU A 171 22.99 11.24 -14.65
C LEU A 171 22.26 12.29 -13.80
N GLN A 172 21.74 13.35 -14.43
CA GLN A 172 20.94 14.37 -13.74
C GLN A 172 19.66 13.80 -13.12
N LYS A 173 19.03 12.81 -13.78
CA LYS A 173 17.79 12.18 -13.30
C LYS A 173 18.04 11.24 -12.14
N MET A 174 19.09 10.43 -12.19
CA MET A 174 19.48 9.56 -11.08
C MET A 174 19.76 10.35 -9.80
N HIS A 175 20.44 11.49 -9.88
CA HIS A 175 20.64 12.35 -8.71
C HIS A 175 19.34 12.84 -8.07
N LYS A 176 18.29 13.08 -8.87
CA LYS A 176 16.97 13.49 -8.36
C LYS A 176 16.22 12.34 -7.71
N ILE A 177 16.32 11.13 -8.27
CA ILE A 177 15.66 9.93 -7.74
C ILE A 177 16.21 9.64 -6.34
N ASN A 178 17.53 9.62 -6.17
CA ASN A 178 18.18 9.32 -4.90
C ASN A 178 17.90 10.37 -3.80
N THR A 179 17.48 11.59 -4.16
CA THR A 179 17.04 12.61 -3.19
C THR A 179 15.55 12.54 -2.86
N SER A 180 14.76 11.76 -3.60
CA SER A 180 13.29 11.76 -3.54
C SER A 180 12.69 10.47 -2.96
N THR A 181 13.50 9.46 -2.64
CA THR A 181 13.04 8.12 -2.20
C THR A 181 12.43 8.07 -0.79
N THR A 182 12.14 9.21 -0.16
CA THR A 182 11.30 9.27 1.05
C THR A 182 9.82 9.36 0.67
N SER A 183 9.18 8.18 0.63
CA SER A 183 7.75 7.90 0.84
C SER A 183 6.71 8.44 -0.17
N ASN A 184 6.51 7.71 -1.26
CA ASN A 184 5.29 7.78 -2.08
C ASN A 184 4.15 6.94 -1.47
N VAL A 185 3.72 7.28 -0.24
CA VAL A 185 2.37 6.88 0.19
C VAL A 185 1.41 7.92 -0.40
N THR A 186 0.45 7.46 -1.20
CA THR A 186 -0.55 8.36 -1.81
C THR A 186 -1.48 8.88 -0.72
N VAL A 187 -1.06 9.91 0.00
CA VAL A 187 -1.86 10.53 1.06
C VAL A 187 -3.09 11.18 0.42
N ARG A 188 -4.29 10.75 0.83
CA ARG A 188 -5.55 11.39 0.44
C ARG A 188 -5.50 12.87 0.86
N LYS A 189 -5.41 13.77 -0.12
CA LYS A 189 -5.42 15.22 0.12
C LYS A 189 -6.65 15.61 0.93
N THR A 190 -6.41 16.23 2.09
CA THR A 190 -7.49 16.77 2.93
C THR A 190 -8.19 17.89 2.16
N ASN A 191 -9.51 17.78 2.01
CA ASN A 191 -10.29 18.92 1.52
C ASN A 191 -10.61 19.90 2.66
N ASP A 192 -10.96 21.14 2.33
CA ASP A 192 -11.23 22.20 3.33
C ASP A 192 -12.32 21.80 4.34
N SER A 193 -13.30 21.01 3.93
CA SER A 193 -14.39 20.55 4.81
C SER A 193 -13.91 19.50 5.81
N GLU A 194 -13.12 18.52 5.38
CA GLU A 194 -12.47 17.55 6.25
C GLU A 194 -11.56 18.25 7.27
N GLN A 195 -10.76 19.22 6.81
CA GLN A 195 -9.84 19.96 7.68
C GLN A 195 -10.61 20.74 8.76
N ARG A 196 -11.71 21.41 8.40
CA ARG A 196 -12.57 22.11 9.38
C ARG A 196 -13.10 21.17 10.46
N ILE A 197 -13.51 19.94 10.11
CA ILE A 197 -13.96 18.97 11.11
C ILE A 197 -12.80 18.51 12.00
N MET A 198 -11.62 18.26 11.43
CA MET A 198 -10.41 17.90 12.17
C MET A 198 -9.96 18.98 13.16
N ASP A 199 -10.06 20.26 12.76
CA ASP A 199 -9.77 21.40 13.63
C ASP A 199 -10.76 21.44 14.80
N MET A 200 -12.06 21.25 14.52
CA MET A 200 -13.08 21.18 15.57
C MET A 200 -12.90 19.98 16.52
N ILE A 201 -12.47 18.82 16.01
CA ILE A 201 -12.11 17.66 16.83
C ILE A 201 -10.98 18.02 17.79
N THR A 202 -9.94 18.67 17.27
CA THR A 202 -8.77 19.11 18.05
C THR A 202 -9.17 20.11 19.14
N ASP A 203 -10.04 21.05 18.81
CA ASP A 203 -10.53 22.04 19.78
C ASP A 203 -11.41 21.41 20.87
N PHE A 204 -12.27 20.45 20.51
CA PHE A 204 -13.02 19.69 21.52
C PHE A 204 -12.12 18.83 22.39
N ALA A 205 -11.07 18.24 21.84
CA ALA A 205 -10.08 17.49 22.62
C ALA A 205 -9.44 18.39 23.68
N ARG A 206 -8.95 19.58 23.29
CA ARG A 206 -8.37 20.57 24.21
C ARG A 206 -9.36 20.96 25.31
N GLN A 207 -10.59 21.31 24.94
CA GLN A 207 -11.65 21.66 25.89
C GLN A 207 -11.92 20.54 26.89
N GLN A 208 -12.01 19.29 26.42
CA GLN A 208 -12.27 18.15 27.28
C GLN A 208 -11.12 17.89 28.26
N MET A 209 -9.87 18.05 27.81
CA MET A 209 -8.69 17.80 28.63
C MET A 209 -8.41 18.90 29.66
N HIS A 210 -8.97 20.12 29.50
CA HIS A 210 -8.85 21.20 30.50
C HIS A 210 -9.44 20.85 31.88
N HIS A 211 -10.32 19.84 31.96
CA HIS A 211 -10.89 19.37 33.22
C HIS A 211 -10.03 18.32 33.94
N THR A 212 -8.89 17.94 33.37
CA THR A 212 -7.93 16.99 33.95
C THR A 212 -6.73 17.72 34.55
N SER A 213 -5.85 17.02 35.27
CA SER A 213 -4.57 17.61 35.69
C SER A 213 -3.73 17.98 34.47
N LEU A 214 -2.85 18.98 34.60
CA LEU A 214 -2.01 19.46 33.49
C LEU A 214 -1.22 18.32 32.82
N ASP A 215 -0.59 17.47 33.62
CA ASP A 215 0.22 16.35 33.12
C ASP A 215 -0.63 15.32 32.36
N MET A 216 -1.79 14.95 32.91
CA MET A 216 -2.71 13.99 32.29
C MET A 216 -3.32 14.55 31.01
N GLY A 217 -3.70 15.83 31.01
CA GLY A 217 -4.24 16.51 29.84
C GLY A 217 -3.22 16.61 28.72
N ASN A 218 -1.97 16.96 29.03
CA ASN A 218 -0.89 17.00 28.05
C ASN A 218 -0.62 15.62 27.44
N LYS A 219 -0.53 14.59 28.28
CA LYS A 219 -0.32 13.21 27.82
C LYS A 219 -1.47 12.70 26.96
N ALA A 220 -2.71 13.03 27.33
CA ALA A 220 -3.89 12.69 26.53
C ALA A 220 -3.88 13.38 25.16
N LEU A 221 -3.59 14.69 25.10
CA LEU A 221 -3.49 15.41 23.84
C LEU A 221 -2.37 14.88 22.94
N GLU A 222 -1.24 14.51 23.52
CA GLU A 222 -0.13 13.87 22.81
C GLU A 222 -0.59 12.55 22.15
N GLN A 223 -1.29 11.69 22.88
CA GLN A 223 -1.78 10.42 22.33
C GLN A 223 -2.85 10.63 21.24
N ILE A 224 -3.78 11.56 21.41
CA ILE A 224 -4.74 11.94 20.37
C ILE A 224 -4.03 12.38 19.08
N GLN A 225 -3.01 13.23 19.22
CA GLN A 225 -2.22 13.69 18.07
C GLN A 225 -1.39 12.57 17.44
N LYS A 226 -0.91 11.60 18.22
CA LYS A 226 -0.23 10.40 17.70
C LYS A 226 -1.20 9.57 16.86
N THR A 227 -2.38 9.24 17.39
CA THR A 227 -3.42 8.48 16.68
C THR A 227 -3.86 9.18 15.39
N MET A 228 -4.14 10.48 15.44
CA MET A 228 -4.56 11.24 14.26
C MET A 228 -3.48 11.32 13.18
N ARG A 229 -2.19 11.34 13.56
CA ARG A 229 -1.07 11.35 12.59
C ARG A 229 -0.83 9.97 11.97
N GLY A 230 -1.01 8.90 12.75
CA GLY A 230 -0.89 7.52 12.26
C GLY A 230 -2.03 7.12 11.32
N ASN A 231 -3.23 7.66 11.52
CA ASN A 231 -4.40 7.35 10.70
C ASN A 231 -4.48 8.20 9.42
N GLN A 232 -3.60 7.92 8.45
CA GLN A 232 -3.43 8.73 7.22
C GLN A 232 -4.69 8.81 6.34
N ASP A 233 -5.53 7.78 6.35
CA ASP A 233 -6.80 7.72 5.62
C ASP A 233 -7.96 8.45 6.33
N LYS A 234 -7.72 8.90 7.57
CA LYS A 234 -8.63 9.66 8.43
C LYS A 234 -9.93 8.92 8.76
N GLN A 235 -9.95 7.60 8.60
CA GLN A 235 -11.13 6.79 8.94
C GLN A 235 -11.53 6.92 10.40
N MET A 236 -10.56 6.88 11.32
CA MET A 236 -10.82 6.98 12.75
C MET A 236 -11.51 8.31 13.12
N PRO A 237 -10.98 9.50 12.75
CA PRO A 237 -11.64 10.76 13.08
C PRO A 237 -12.88 11.09 12.22
N LEU A 238 -12.95 10.62 10.97
CA LEU A 238 -13.91 11.15 9.99
C LEU A 238 -14.97 10.14 9.48
N MET A 239 -15.05 8.92 9.99
CA MET A 239 -16.08 7.96 9.53
C MET A 239 -17.52 8.50 9.66
N ALA A 240 -17.83 9.20 10.75
CA ALA A 240 -19.13 9.86 10.91
C ALA A 240 -19.34 11.00 9.90
N TYR A 241 -18.27 11.72 9.53
CA TYR A 241 -18.32 12.73 8.48
C TYR A 241 -18.63 12.08 7.13
N TYR A 242 -17.92 11.02 6.74
CA TYR A 242 -18.17 10.34 5.46
C TYR A 242 -19.57 9.74 5.38
N THR A 243 -20.08 9.22 6.49
CA THR A 243 -21.48 8.77 6.56
C THR A 243 -22.46 9.93 6.38
N ARG A 244 -22.20 11.10 7.00
CA ARG A 244 -23.02 12.29 6.78
C ARG A 244 -23.04 12.71 5.32
N GLU A 245 -21.88 12.75 4.66
CA GLU A 245 -21.79 13.09 3.24
C GLU A 245 -22.55 12.07 2.38
N ALA A 246 -22.51 10.79 2.76
CA ALA A 246 -23.22 9.73 2.05
C ALA A 246 -24.76 9.82 2.20
N LEU A 247 -25.25 10.34 3.33
CA LEU A 247 -26.67 10.59 3.56
C LEU A 247 -27.23 11.75 2.72
N GLY A 248 -26.40 12.52 2.00
CA GLY A 248 -26.86 13.60 1.12
C GLY A 248 -27.72 14.64 1.82
N SER A 249 -28.94 14.87 1.33
CA SER A 249 -29.88 15.83 1.91
C SER A 249 -30.24 15.50 3.35
N ASN A 250 -30.40 14.21 3.69
CA ASN A 250 -30.60 13.74 5.07
C ASN A 250 -29.37 14.01 5.96
N GLY A 251 -28.18 14.14 5.37
CA GLY A 251 -26.94 14.51 6.05
C GLY A 251 -26.91 15.96 6.53
N SER A 252 -27.63 16.86 5.85
CA SER A 252 -27.57 18.32 6.08
C SER A 252 -28.09 18.76 7.45
N GLN A 253 -28.94 17.97 8.09
CA GLN A 253 -29.44 18.24 9.44
C GLN A 253 -28.35 18.10 10.52
N PHE A 254 -27.24 17.42 10.22
CA PHE A 254 -26.17 17.18 11.17
C PHE A 254 -25.13 18.29 11.12
N SER A 255 -25.15 19.12 12.16
CA SER A 255 -24.14 20.17 12.33
C SER A 255 -22.72 19.61 12.38
N ASN A 256 -21.74 20.40 11.92
CA ASN A 256 -20.31 20.06 12.06
C ASN A 256 -19.93 19.75 13.52
N LYS A 257 -20.61 20.39 14.49
CA LYS A 257 -20.40 20.17 15.92
C LYS A 257 -20.71 18.74 16.36
N ILE A 258 -21.80 18.14 15.91
CA ILE A 258 -22.11 16.76 16.30
C ILE A 258 -21.15 15.77 15.62
N ILE A 259 -20.80 16.01 14.35
CA ILE A 259 -19.85 15.19 13.60
C ILE A 259 -18.47 15.21 14.26
N ALA A 260 -17.95 16.39 14.61
CA ALA A 260 -16.68 16.51 15.30
C ALA A 260 -16.69 15.87 16.69
N LYS A 261 -17.81 15.93 17.43
CA LYS A 261 -17.94 15.20 18.69
C LYS A 261 -17.87 13.69 18.49
N LEU A 262 -18.60 13.15 17.52
CA LEU A 262 -18.53 11.72 17.17
C LEU A 262 -17.11 11.31 16.76
N GLY A 263 -16.43 12.13 15.96
CA GLY A 263 -15.04 11.92 15.56
C GLY A 263 -14.09 11.88 16.76
N LEU A 264 -14.19 12.84 17.68
CA LEU A 264 -13.39 12.84 18.91
C LEU A 264 -13.66 11.60 19.78
N THR A 265 -14.93 11.21 19.92
CA THR A 265 -15.28 10.02 20.69
C THR A 265 -14.72 8.75 20.04
N ASN A 266 -14.70 8.67 18.71
CA ASN A 266 -14.07 7.55 18.00
C ASN A 266 -12.53 7.55 18.17
N ILE A 267 -11.88 8.71 18.22
CA ILE A 267 -10.45 8.78 18.57
C ILE A 267 -10.21 8.29 20.00
N PHE A 268 -11.06 8.66 20.96
CA PHE A 268 -10.93 8.14 22.34
C PHE A 268 -11.01 6.62 22.37
N PHE A 269 -11.97 6.01 21.65
CA PHE A 269 -12.04 4.57 21.48
C PHE A 269 -10.71 4.03 20.95
N TRP A 270 -10.34 4.40 19.72
CA TRP A 270 -9.17 3.83 19.05
C TRP A 270 -7.88 4.03 19.82
N THR A 271 -7.70 5.19 20.44
CA THR A 271 -6.49 5.47 21.22
C THR A 271 -6.48 4.65 22.51
N ALA A 272 -7.62 4.45 23.18
CA ALA A 272 -7.67 3.55 24.33
C ALA A 272 -7.34 2.11 23.93
N PHE A 273 -7.91 1.65 22.83
CA PHE A 273 -7.74 0.28 22.33
C PHE A 273 -6.32 0.00 21.88
N ILE A 274 -5.70 0.86 21.07
CA ILE A 274 -4.28 0.73 20.70
C ILE A 274 -3.42 0.63 21.97
N ILE A 275 -3.63 1.52 22.95
CA ILE A 275 -2.86 1.45 24.20
C ILE A 275 -3.10 0.15 24.97
N TYR A 276 -4.30 -0.44 24.94
CA TYR A 276 -4.54 -1.73 25.60
C TYR A 276 -3.88 -2.88 24.84
N ASP A 277 -3.92 -2.83 23.51
CA ASP A 277 -3.32 -3.80 22.60
C ASP A 277 -1.79 -3.87 22.77
N ASP A 278 -1.12 -2.70 22.84
CA ASP A 278 0.32 -2.58 23.14
C ASP A 278 0.71 -3.27 24.48
N PHE A 279 -0.24 -3.53 25.39
CA PHE A 279 0.01 -4.25 26.66
C PHE A 279 -0.35 -5.73 26.60
N TRP A 280 -1.22 -6.13 25.67
CA TRP A 280 -1.54 -7.53 25.43
C TRP A 280 -0.45 -8.23 24.61
N ASP A 281 0.26 -7.45 23.79
CA ASP A 281 1.38 -7.91 22.99
C ASP A 281 2.66 -7.96 23.83
N ASN A 282 3.12 -9.18 24.11
CA ASN A 282 4.23 -9.44 25.02
C ASN A 282 5.59 -8.87 24.56
N ASP A 283 5.69 -8.46 23.29
CA ASP A 283 6.89 -7.95 22.64
C ASP A 283 6.82 -6.45 22.31
N GLU A 284 5.67 -5.82 22.52
CA GLU A 284 5.57 -4.37 22.45
C GLU A 284 6.12 -3.70 23.72
N ALA A 285 6.73 -2.52 23.55
CA ALA A 285 7.26 -1.74 24.66
C ALA A 285 6.11 -1.04 25.42
N ALA A 286 5.31 -1.84 26.13
CA ALA A 286 4.22 -1.36 26.96
C ALA A 286 4.71 -0.23 27.87
N ASN A 287 4.05 0.92 27.80
CA ASN A 287 4.40 2.09 28.60
C ASN A 287 3.37 2.30 29.72
N PRO A 288 3.65 1.91 30.98
CA PRO A 288 2.72 2.09 32.09
C PRO A 288 2.21 3.52 32.28
N GLN A 289 2.95 4.53 31.80
CA GLN A 289 2.58 5.94 31.96
C GLN A 289 1.39 6.37 31.11
N ILE A 290 1.05 5.65 30.03
CA ILE A 290 -0.09 5.97 29.17
C ILE A 290 -1.36 5.18 29.53
N LEU A 291 -1.27 4.19 30.43
CA LEU A 291 -2.42 3.42 30.89
C LEU A 291 -3.52 4.27 31.56
N PRO A 292 -3.21 5.27 32.42
CA PRO A 292 -4.24 6.19 32.93
C PRO A 292 -4.96 6.98 31.84
N THR A 293 -4.27 7.29 30.74
CA THR A 293 -4.83 7.97 29.57
C THR A 293 -5.80 7.05 28.81
N ALA A 294 -5.46 5.77 28.61
CA ALA A 294 -6.39 4.80 28.03
C ALA A 294 -7.68 4.69 28.85
N ASN A 295 -7.56 4.56 30.18
CA ASN A 295 -8.70 4.51 31.09
C ASN A 295 -9.55 5.81 31.07
N LEU A 296 -8.92 6.96 30.86
CA LEU A 296 -9.64 8.23 30.67
C LEU A 296 -10.49 8.20 29.40
N PHE A 297 -9.88 7.80 28.29
CA PHE A 297 -10.54 7.74 26.99
C PHE A 297 -11.68 6.71 26.96
N ALA A 298 -11.45 5.50 27.49
CA ALA A 298 -12.49 4.49 27.61
C ALA A 298 -13.71 4.99 28.41
N ARG A 299 -13.48 5.71 29.52
CA ARG A 299 -14.56 6.33 30.31
C ARG A 299 -15.30 7.42 29.53
N TYR A 300 -14.59 8.31 28.83
CA TYR A 300 -15.23 9.35 28.03
C TYR A 300 -16.07 8.78 26.89
N TYR A 301 -15.52 7.80 26.18
CA TYR A 301 -16.21 7.13 25.08
C TYR A 301 -17.46 6.39 25.57
N THR A 302 -17.34 5.60 26.65
CA THR A 302 -18.46 4.87 27.25
C THR A 302 -19.54 5.84 27.73
N HIS A 303 -19.14 6.87 28.48
CA HIS A 303 -20.08 7.88 28.98
C HIS A 303 -20.83 8.56 27.84
N PHE A 304 -20.15 8.91 26.74
CA PHE A 304 -20.77 9.57 25.61
C PHE A 304 -21.83 8.68 24.94
N PHE A 305 -21.49 7.46 24.53
CA PHE A 305 -22.43 6.60 23.80
C PHE A 305 -23.56 6.05 24.68
N THR A 306 -23.34 5.87 25.99
CA THR A 306 -24.43 5.54 26.93
C THR A 306 -25.46 6.67 27.03
N ASN A 307 -25.03 7.93 26.93
CA ASN A 307 -25.87 9.11 27.23
C ASN A 307 -26.29 9.94 26.01
N ILE A 308 -25.82 9.62 24.80
CA ILE A 308 -26.13 10.43 23.61
C ILE A 308 -27.64 10.43 23.27
N PHE A 309 -28.36 9.34 23.57
CA PHE A 309 -29.81 9.23 23.35
C PHE A 309 -30.57 8.68 24.56
N PRO A 310 -30.83 9.47 25.62
CA PRO A 310 -31.52 8.98 26.82
C PRO A 310 -32.92 8.40 26.55
N ALA A 311 -33.59 8.87 25.49
CA ALA A 311 -34.92 8.40 25.08
C ALA A 311 -34.90 7.19 24.13
N LYS A 312 -33.73 6.63 23.79
CA LYS A 312 -33.59 5.51 22.82
C LYS A 312 -32.77 4.37 23.44
N PRO A 313 -33.34 3.63 24.42
CA PRO A 313 -32.61 2.61 25.18
C PRO A 313 -32.05 1.49 24.29
N ALA A 314 -32.67 1.19 23.15
CA ALA A 314 -32.19 0.18 22.22
C ALA A 314 -30.77 0.47 21.68
N PHE A 315 -30.42 1.74 21.46
CA PHE A 315 -29.08 2.11 21.05
C PHE A 315 -28.05 1.86 22.16
N THR A 316 -28.37 2.26 23.40
CA THR A 316 -27.53 2.00 24.56
C THR A 316 -27.33 0.51 24.81
N THR A 317 -28.40 -0.30 24.70
CA THR A 317 -28.31 -1.76 24.79
C THR A 317 -27.40 -2.35 23.71
N PHE A 318 -27.56 -1.90 22.46
CA PHE A 318 -26.69 -2.32 21.37
C PHE A 318 -25.22 -1.95 21.63
N PHE A 319 -24.97 -0.72 22.08
CA PHE A 319 -23.63 -0.24 22.38
C PHE A 319 -22.93 -1.14 23.42
N HIS A 320 -23.58 -1.43 24.55
CA HIS A 320 -22.98 -2.30 25.55
C HIS A 320 -22.78 -3.73 25.05
N ALA A 321 -23.73 -4.29 24.29
CA ALA A 321 -23.55 -5.60 23.68
C ALA A 321 -22.38 -5.64 22.68
N LEU A 322 -22.14 -4.55 21.94
CA LEU A 322 -21.00 -4.44 21.04
C LEU A 322 -19.67 -4.40 21.82
N MET A 323 -19.62 -3.69 22.94
CA MET A 323 -18.43 -3.65 23.81
C MET A 323 -18.15 -5.03 24.44
N ASP A 324 -19.19 -5.73 24.89
CA ASP A 324 -19.04 -7.10 25.42
C ASP A 324 -18.48 -8.05 24.35
N GLN A 325 -18.93 -7.92 23.10
CA GLN A 325 -18.41 -8.71 21.97
C GLN A 325 -16.95 -8.39 21.65
N LEU A 326 -16.59 -7.12 21.73
CA LEU A 326 -15.23 -6.66 21.53
C LEU A 326 -14.29 -7.28 22.58
N ASP A 327 -14.61 -7.11 23.87
CA ASP A 327 -13.78 -7.63 24.97
C ASP A 327 -13.67 -9.16 24.91
N ALA A 328 -14.76 -9.84 24.53
CA ALA A 328 -14.76 -11.29 24.32
C ALA A 328 -13.84 -11.70 23.15
N ALA A 329 -13.80 -10.94 22.06
CA ALA A 329 -12.91 -11.21 20.93
C ALA A 329 -11.44 -11.02 21.30
N ASN A 330 -11.08 -9.95 22.01
CA ASN A 330 -9.72 -9.72 22.49
C ASN A 330 -9.29 -10.80 23.50
N THR A 331 -10.20 -11.21 24.39
CA THR A 331 -9.95 -12.33 25.31
C THR A 331 -9.70 -13.63 24.54
N TRP A 332 -10.47 -13.89 23.48
CA TRP A 332 -10.25 -15.07 22.64
C TRP A 332 -8.90 -14.99 21.89
N GLU A 333 -8.55 -13.82 21.36
CA GLU A 333 -7.28 -13.62 20.64
C GLU A 333 -6.07 -13.88 21.55
N THR A 334 -6.05 -13.30 22.75
CA THR A 334 -4.96 -13.49 23.73
C THR A 334 -4.82 -14.94 24.21
N ILE A 335 -5.90 -15.71 24.26
CA ILE A 335 -5.89 -17.11 24.72
C ILE A 335 -5.49 -18.07 23.59
N TYR A 336 -6.02 -17.86 22.39
CA TYR A 336 -5.94 -18.87 21.32
C TYR A 336 -5.02 -18.48 20.17
N CYS A 337 -4.78 -17.18 19.94
CA CYS A 337 -4.04 -16.69 18.78
C CYS A 337 -2.59 -16.29 19.11
N ARG A 338 -2.05 -16.76 20.24
CA ARG A 338 -0.65 -16.53 20.62
C ARG A 338 0.09 -17.85 20.76
N THR A 339 1.34 -17.86 20.32
CA THR A 339 2.29 -18.95 20.50
C THR A 339 3.64 -18.43 20.96
N THR A 340 4.52 -19.33 21.39
CA THR A 340 5.85 -18.94 21.88
C THR A 340 6.84 -18.77 20.73
N VAL A 341 7.66 -17.72 20.84
CA VAL A 341 8.83 -17.50 19.99
C VAL A 341 10.05 -17.36 20.90
N GLU A 342 10.99 -18.30 20.82
CA GLU A 342 12.22 -18.28 21.61
C GLU A 342 13.43 -18.47 20.71
N ASN A 343 14.42 -17.57 20.79
CA ASN A 343 15.64 -17.63 19.98
C ASN A 343 15.37 -17.81 18.46
N ASN A 344 14.42 -17.05 17.91
CA ASN A 344 13.94 -17.16 16.52
C ASN A 344 13.28 -18.50 16.17
N ILE A 345 12.83 -19.27 17.16
CA ILE A 345 12.08 -20.51 16.94
C ILE A 345 10.62 -20.26 17.28
N PHE A 346 9.77 -20.31 16.26
CA PHE A 346 8.33 -20.22 16.38
C PHE A 346 7.74 -21.61 16.67
N SER A 347 6.99 -21.74 17.76
CA SER A 347 6.29 -22.97 18.11
C SER A 347 4.98 -23.08 17.32
N VAL A 348 4.81 -24.15 16.55
CA VAL A 348 3.58 -24.39 15.80
C VAL A 348 2.61 -25.14 16.71
N PRO A 349 1.45 -24.56 17.07
CA PRO A 349 0.49 -25.23 17.96
C PRO A 349 -0.13 -26.43 17.25
N ASP A 350 -0.53 -27.48 17.98
CA ASP A 350 -1.15 -28.67 17.40
C ASP A 350 -2.47 -28.35 16.69
N VAL A 351 -3.28 -27.50 17.32
CA VAL A 351 -4.56 -26.99 16.80
C VAL A 351 -4.38 -25.53 16.43
N LEU A 352 -4.66 -25.18 15.18
CA LEU A 352 -4.68 -23.78 14.75
C LEU A 352 -6.00 -23.12 15.17
N PRO A 353 -6.01 -21.81 15.48
CA PRO A 353 -7.24 -21.06 15.71
C PRO A 353 -8.24 -21.21 14.56
N ASP A 354 -9.52 -21.34 14.90
CA ASP A 354 -10.61 -21.31 13.93
C ASP A 354 -11.29 -19.94 13.96
N TYR A 355 -11.06 -19.15 12.92
CA TYR A 355 -11.66 -17.83 12.75
C TYR A 355 -13.12 -17.88 12.29
N GLY A 356 -13.65 -19.04 11.91
CA GLY A 356 -15.05 -19.24 11.53
C GLY A 356 -15.51 -18.28 10.42
N ASP A 357 -16.48 -17.42 10.74
CA ASP A 357 -17.02 -16.39 9.83
C ASP A 357 -16.30 -15.03 9.93
N TYR A 358 -15.13 -15.01 10.57
CA TYR A 358 -14.30 -13.84 10.86
C TYR A 358 -14.95 -12.81 11.78
N SER A 359 -16.03 -13.17 12.51
CA SER A 359 -16.63 -12.24 13.49
C SER A 359 -15.66 -11.79 14.57
N ALA A 360 -14.70 -12.64 14.95
CA ALA A 360 -13.63 -12.31 15.90
C ALA A 360 -12.66 -11.23 15.37
N LYS A 361 -12.57 -11.02 14.05
CA LYS A 361 -11.79 -9.91 13.45
C LYS A 361 -12.61 -8.63 13.31
N TYR A 362 -13.92 -8.74 13.12
CA TYR A 362 -14.80 -7.56 13.12
C TYR A 362 -14.92 -6.91 14.50
N ALA A 363 -15.10 -7.71 15.55
CA ALA A 363 -15.47 -7.20 16.87
C ALA A 363 -14.45 -6.18 17.45
N PRO A 364 -13.12 -6.42 17.40
CA PRO A 364 -12.10 -5.45 17.82
C PRO A 364 -12.22 -4.09 17.11
N ALA A 365 -12.47 -4.11 15.80
CA ALA A 365 -12.55 -2.89 14.99
C ALA A 365 -13.96 -2.25 14.95
N SER A 366 -14.94 -2.87 15.61
CA SER A 366 -16.34 -2.53 15.46
C SER A 366 -16.72 -1.12 15.95
N GLY A 367 -15.88 -0.47 16.75
CA GLY A 367 -16.10 0.92 17.21
C GLY A 367 -16.37 1.91 16.09
N HIS A 368 -15.85 1.67 14.87
CA HIS A 368 -16.13 2.47 13.67
C HIS A 368 -17.62 2.61 13.35
N VAL A 369 -18.47 1.65 13.74
CA VAL A 369 -19.89 1.65 13.36
C VAL A 369 -20.75 2.60 14.19
N LEU A 370 -20.31 2.97 15.40
CA LEU A 370 -21.18 3.64 16.37
C LEU A 370 -21.52 5.07 15.98
N GLY A 371 -20.56 5.82 15.42
CA GLY A 371 -20.83 7.16 14.89
C GLY A 371 -21.87 7.14 13.75
N PRO A 372 -21.63 6.36 12.68
CA PRO A 372 -22.59 6.13 11.61
C PRO A 372 -23.97 5.67 12.11
N LEU A 373 -24.03 4.69 13.00
CA LEU A 373 -25.28 4.17 13.55
C LEU A 373 -26.01 5.21 14.42
N ALA A 374 -25.28 6.08 15.12
CA ALA A 374 -25.87 7.19 15.86
C ALA A 374 -26.55 8.19 14.91
N LEU A 375 -25.99 8.47 13.73
CA LEU A 375 -26.63 9.31 12.72
C LEU A 375 -27.94 8.68 12.22
N PHE A 376 -27.93 7.38 11.92
CA PHE A 376 -29.13 6.63 11.52
C PHE A 376 -30.19 6.68 12.62
N THR A 377 -29.76 6.52 13.86
CA THR A 377 -30.63 6.59 15.03
C THR A 377 -31.31 7.96 15.11
N VAL A 378 -30.60 9.07 14.88
CA VAL A 378 -31.20 10.42 14.85
C VAL A 378 -32.22 10.58 13.72
N LEU A 379 -31.96 9.99 12.55
CA LEU A 379 -32.91 9.92 11.42
C LEU A 379 -34.17 9.10 11.71
N GLY A 380 -34.30 8.52 12.91
CA GLY A 380 -35.46 7.74 13.31
C GLY A 380 -35.34 6.24 12.99
N GLN A 381 -34.20 5.80 12.46
CA GLN A 381 -33.94 4.37 12.27
C GLN A 381 -33.73 3.71 13.64
N ASN A 382 -34.43 2.61 13.89
CA ASN A 382 -34.11 1.74 15.02
C ASN A 382 -32.86 0.92 14.67
N VAL A 383 -32.03 0.57 15.66
CA VAL A 383 -30.90 -0.35 15.46
C VAL A 383 -31.32 -1.67 14.80
N SER A 384 -32.56 -2.13 15.05
CA SER A 384 -33.14 -3.32 14.42
C SER A 384 -33.77 -3.08 13.04
N SER A 385 -33.73 -1.85 12.50
CA SER A 385 -34.26 -1.56 11.16
C SER A 385 -33.43 -2.24 10.08
N GLN A 386 -34.04 -2.44 8.91
CA GLN A 386 -33.35 -3.02 7.76
C GLN A 386 -32.10 -2.22 7.37
N ASP A 387 -32.20 -0.88 7.36
CA ASP A 387 -31.10 0.01 6.99
C ASP A 387 -29.97 -0.02 8.03
N SER A 388 -30.30 -0.02 9.33
CA SER A 388 -29.29 -0.20 10.39
C SER A 388 -28.64 -1.58 10.33
N GLY A 389 -29.40 -2.63 10.04
CA GLY A 389 -28.86 -3.98 9.83
C GLY A 389 -27.92 -4.06 8.62
N ASN A 390 -28.27 -3.38 7.52
CA ASN A 390 -27.41 -3.30 6.33
C ASN A 390 -26.15 -2.46 6.59
N LEU A 391 -26.25 -1.36 7.36
CA LEU A 391 -25.08 -0.59 7.80
C LEU A 391 -24.11 -1.42 8.64
N LEU A 392 -24.64 -2.22 9.58
CA LEU A 392 -23.84 -3.14 10.38
C LEU A 392 -23.15 -4.21 9.52
N ARG A 393 -23.85 -4.77 8.52
CA ARG A 393 -23.26 -5.72 7.56
C ARG A 393 -22.18 -5.08 6.68
N TYR A 394 -22.40 -3.84 6.23
CA TYR A 394 -21.40 -3.06 5.49
C TYR A 394 -20.11 -2.96 6.30
N PHE A 395 -20.17 -2.50 7.55
CA PHE A 395 -18.99 -2.38 8.41
C PHE A 395 -18.37 -3.73 8.76
N LYS A 396 -19.19 -4.75 9.06
CA LYS A 396 -18.68 -6.10 9.34
C LYS A 396 -17.78 -6.59 8.22
N HIS A 397 -18.29 -6.60 7.00
CA HIS A 397 -17.53 -7.15 5.88
C HIS A 397 -16.41 -6.22 5.41
N TYR A 398 -16.61 -4.91 5.47
CA TYR A 398 -15.54 -3.94 5.18
C TYR A 398 -14.33 -4.15 6.09
N LEU A 399 -14.55 -4.18 7.41
CA LEU A 399 -13.48 -4.30 8.41
C LEU A 399 -12.80 -5.68 8.34
N ILE A 400 -13.54 -6.75 8.06
CA ILE A 400 -12.94 -8.07 7.83
C ILE A 400 -12.01 -8.03 6.61
N GLY A 401 -12.46 -7.47 5.49
CA GLY A 401 -11.64 -7.39 4.28
C GLY A 401 -10.38 -6.54 4.49
N MET A 402 -10.51 -5.43 5.22
CA MET A 402 -9.39 -4.58 5.62
C MET A 402 -8.38 -5.33 6.49
N GLN A 403 -8.83 -5.98 7.56
CA GLN A 403 -7.95 -6.71 8.48
C GLN A 403 -7.25 -7.88 7.80
N ILE A 404 -7.91 -8.61 6.89
CA ILE A 404 -7.24 -9.68 6.13
C ILE A 404 -6.12 -9.13 5.24
N ASN A 405 -6.30 -7.95 4.65
CA ASN A 405 -5.24 -7.31 3.89
C ASN A 405 -4.09 -6.88 4.81
N ASP A 406 -4.38 -6.28 5.96
CA ASP A 406 -3.35 -5.86 6.92
C ASP A 406 -2.56 -7.08 7.42
N ASP A 407 -3.24 -8.14 7.87
CA ASP A 407 -2.65 -9.43 8.25
C ASP A 407 -1.79 -10.04 7.10
N ALA A 408 -2.11 -9.74 5.83
CA ALA A 408 -1.32 -10.20 4.68
C ALA A 408 -0.05 -9.39 4.45
N HIS A 409 -0.02 -8.11 4.82
CA HIS A 409 1.21 -7.30 4.76
C HIS A 409 2.13 -7.62 5.94
N ASP A 410 1.55 -7.89 7.10
CA ASP A 410 2.29 -7.98 8.37
C ASP A 410 2.60 -9.43 8.79
N TRP A 411 2.30 -10.44 7.95
CA TRP A 411 2.40 -11.86 8.34
C TRP A 411 3.78 -12.28 8.87
N GLU A 412 4.88 -11.69 8.36
CA GLU A 412 6.24 -11.99 8.85
C GLU A 412 6.43 -11.43 10.26
N GLU A 413 5.99 -10.19 10.49
CA GLU A 413 6.02 -9.52 11.78
C GLU A 413 5.14 -10.28 12.78
N ASP A 414 3.90 -10.60 12.41
CA ASP A 414 2.98 -11.42 13.21
C ASP A 414 3.63 -12.74 13.66
N MET A 415 4.26 -13.47 12.74
CA MET A 415 4.97 -14.69 13.11
C MET A 415 6.14 -14.42 14.05
N GLN A 416 6.93 -13.36 13.84
CA GLN A 416 8.02 -13.01 14.74
C GLN A 416 7.53 -12.69 16.17
N ARG A 417 6.33 -12.12 16.29
CA ARG A 417 5.65 -11.85 17.58
C ARG A 417 4.98 -13.07 18.20
N GLY A 418 4.91 -14.19 17.48
CA GLY A 418 4.12 -15.35 17.92
C GLY A 418 2.61 -15.13 17.77
N HIS A 419 2.19 -14.16 16.96
CA HIS A 419 0.79 -13.92 16.63
C HIS A 419 0.33 -14.88 15.52
N LEU A 420 -0.76 -15.58 15.78
CA LEU A 420 -1.43 -16.47 14.84
C LEU A 420 -2.57 -15.71 14.14
N SER A 421 -2.24 -14.66 13.41
CA SER A 421 -3.22 -13.87 12.65
C SER A 421 -3.91 -14.71 11.56
N THR A 422 -4.93 -14.14 10.90
CA THR A 422 -5.74 -14.87 9.92
C THR A 422 -4.88 -15.47 8.82
N VAL A 423 -3.93 -14.68 8.32
CA VAL A 423 -3.05 -15.06 7.22
C VAL A 423 -1.96 -16.00 7.68
N VAL A 424 -1.42 -15.82 8.89
CA VAL A 424 -0.49 -16.79 9.50
C VAL A 424 -1.15 -18.16 9.65
N VAL A 425 -2.41 -18.23 10.10
CA VAL A 425 -3.16 -19.50 10.18
C VAL A 425 -3.36 -20.14 8.81
N MET A 426 -3.67 -19.35 7.77
CA MET A 426 -3.75 -19.86 6.39
C MET A 426 -2.40 -20.43 5.93
N LEU A 427 -1.30 -19.71 6.19
CA LEU A 427 0.07 -20.15 5.86
C LEU A 427 0.42 -21.45 6.58
N LEU A 428 0.21 -21.51 7.89
CA LEU A 428 0.51 -22.69 8.71
C LEU A 428 -0.33 -23.90 8.31
N SER A 429 -1.56 -23.69 7.79
CA SER A 429 -2.39 -24.78 7.27
C SER A 429 -1.74 -25.46 6.05
N TYR A 430 -1.19 -24.68 5.11
CA TYR A 430 -0.41 -25.23 4.00
C TYR A 430 0.91 -25.85 4.48
N TRP A 431 1.63 -25.16 5.37
CA TRP A 431 2.90 -25.64 5.90
C TRP A 431 2.75 -26.99 6.63
N LYS A 432 1.73 -27.15 7.48
CA LYS A 432 1.43 -28.42 8.17
C LYS A 432 1.13 -29.56 7.21
N THR A 433 0.51 -29.27 6.07
CA THR A 433 0.25 -30.27 5.04
C THR A 433 1.57 -30.77 4.41
N MET A 434 2.55 -29.87 4.25
CA MET A 434 3.87 -30.21 3.70
C MET A 434 4.81 -30.83 4.74
N TYR A 435 4.67 -30.46 6.01
CA TYR A 435 5.56 -30.86 7.10
C TYR A 435 4.77 -31.39 8.31
N PRO A 436 4.02 -32.51 8.17
CA PRO A 436 3.05 -32.97 9.17
C PRO A 436 3.65 -33.39 10.52
N HIS A 437 4.98 -33.56 10.59
CA HIS A 437 5.68 -33.96 11.81
C HIS A 437 6.55 -32.84 12.41
N LYS A 438 6.65 -31.68 11.76
CA LYS A 438 7.38 -30.55 12.31
C LYS A 438 6.46 -29.78 13.26
N THR A 439 6.98 -29.45 14.44
CA THR A 439 6.26 -28.68 15.48
C THR A 439 6.88 -27.31 15.72
N THR A 440 7.97 -26.98 15.02
CA THR A 440 8.68 -25.71 15.13
C THR A 440 9.13 -25.20 13.78
N ILE A 441 9.31 -23.89 13.68
CA ILE A 441 9.80 -23.17 12.51
C ILE A 441 10.91 -22.24 12.96
N HIS A 442 12.08 -22.32 12.31
CA HIS A 442 13.18 -21.40 12.58
C HIS A 442 13.04 -20.16 11.69
N MET A 443 12.68 -19.02 12.28
CA MET A 443 12.27 -17.78 11.60
C MET A 443 13.32 -17.17 10.68
N VAL A 444 14.59 -17.59 10.77
CA VAL A 444 15.64 -17.21 9.80
C VAL A 444 15.84 -18.28 8.72
N ASN A 445 16.06 -19.54 9.11
CA ASN A 445 16.44 -20.61 8.19
C ASN A 445 15.26 -21.11 7.33
N ASP A 446 14.04 -21.10 7.88
CA ASP A 446 12.85 -21.58 7.20
C ASP A 446 12.09 -20.44 6.48
N LEU A 447 12.45 -19.17 6.71
CA LEU A 447 11.77 -18.00 6.13
C LEU A 447 11.65 -18.05 4.60
N PRO A 448 12.69 -18.41 3.83
CA PRO A 448 12.55 -18.50 2.38
C PRO A 448 11.48 -19.50 1.92
N GLU A 449 11.30 -20.60 2.67
CA GLU A 449 10.25 -21.58 2.36
C GLU A 449 8.88 -21.06 2.79
N LEU A 450 8.76 -20.36 3.92
CA LEU A 450 7.51 -19.71 4.33
C LEU A 450 7.07 -18.66 3.31
N GLN A 451 8.00 -17.80 2.86
CA GLN A 451 7.75 -16.78 1.83
C GLN A 451 7.25 -17.43 0.53
N LYS A 452 7.82 -18.57 0.13
CA LYS A 452 7.33 -19.33 -1.01
C LYS A 452 5.91 -19.84 -0.79
N ILE A 453 5.59 -20.42 0.37
CA ILE A 453 4.22 -20.86 0.68
C ILE A 453 3.27 -19.66 0.63
N PHE A 454 3.67 -18.54 1.23
CA PHE A 454 2.91 -17.30 1.25
C PHE A 454 2.59 -16.82 -0.17
N TRP A 455 3.61 -16.55 -0.98
CA TRP A 455 3.46 -15.99 -2.32
C TRP A 455 2.75 -16.93 -3.30
N PHE A 456 2.91 -18.25 -3.19
CA PHE A 456 2.31 -19.20 -4.14
C PHE A 456 0.98 -19.81 -3.69
N LYS A 457 0.59 -19.64 -2.43
CA LYS A 457 -0.64 -20.25 -1.87
C LYS A 457 -1.42 -19.28 -1.00
N THR A 458 -0.79 -18.77 0.05
CA THR A 458 -1.51 -18.02 1.10
C THR A 458 -2.06 -16.69 0.58
N ILE A 459 -1.28 -15.90 -0.14
CA ILE A 459 -1.69 -14.57 -0.61
C ILE A 459 -2.92 -14.65 -1.53
N GLN A 460 -2.99 -15.67 -2.39
CA GLN A 460 -4.16 -15.89 -3.26
C GLN A 460 -5.42 -16.16 -2.43
N GLN A 461 -5.31 -16.98 -1.39
CA GLN A 461 -6.42 -17.27 -0.48
C GLN A 461 -6.85 -16.02 0.31
N ALA A 462 -5.89 -15.28 0.86
CA ALA A 462 -6.12 -14.05 1.61
C ALA A 462 -6.81 -12.97 0.75
N CYS A 463 -6.26 -12.67 -0.43
CA CYS A 463 -6.84 -11.69 -1.36
C CYS A 463 -8.24 -12.11 -1.84
N THR A 464 -8.47 -13.40 -2.09
CA THR A 464 -9.80 -13.90 -2.47
C THR A 464 -10.81 -13.70 -1.33
N ALA A 465 -10.42 -13.97 -0.08
CA ALA A 465 -11.26 -13.75 1.08
C ALA A 465 -11.56 -12.25 1.30
N ALA A 466 -10.54 -11.40 1.17
CA ALA A 466 -10.70 -9.95 1.27
C ALA A 466 -11.66 -9.40 0.21
N MET A 467 -11.50 -9.80 -1.05
CA MET A 467 -12.40 -9.40 -2.15
C MET A 467 -13.83 -9.91 -1.97
N TYR A 468 -14.00 -11.15 -1.47
CA TYR A 468 -15.32 -11.68 -1.16
C TYR A 468 -16.04 -10.81 -0.11
N HIS A 469 -15.32 -10.37 0.91
CA HIS A 469 -15.88 -9.49 1.93
C HIS A 469 -16.10 -8.05 1.43
N THR A 470 -15.26 -7.51 0.55
CA THR A 470 -15.52 -6.20 -0.07
C THR A 470 -16.79 -6.24 -0.93
N ASP A 471 -17.04 -7.33 -1.65
CA ASP A 471 -18.28 -7.54 -2.41
C ASP A 471 -19.53 -7.61 -1.52
N LEU A 472 -19.47 -8.36 -0.41
CA LEU A 472 -20.57 -8.41 0.56
C LEU A 472 -20.82 -7.05 1.21
N SER A 473 -19.76 -6.30 1.51
CA SER A 473 -19.85 -4.94 2.04
C SER A 473 -20.55 -4.01 1.06
N ARG A 474 -20.19 -4.08 -0.23
CA ARG A 474 -20.80 -3.30 -1.31
C ARG A 474 -22.29 -3.63 -1.48
N GLN A 475 -22.63 -4.91 -1.49
CA GLN A 475 -24.03 -5.35 -1.53
C GLN A 475 -24.85 -4.80 -0.35
N ALA A 476 -24.28 -4.83 0.85
CA ALA A 476 -24.92 -4.28 2.04
C ALA A 476 -25.09 -2.76 1.96
N LEU A 477 -24.06 -2.02 1.50
CA LEU A 477 -24.12 -0.57 1.29
C LEU A 477 -25.22 -0.19 0.30
N HIS A 478 -25.30 -0.91 -0.83
CA HIS A 478 -26.29 -0.65 -1.89
C HIS A 478 -27.73 -0.92 -1.43
N ALA A 479 -27.90 -1.75 -0.39
CA ALA A 479 -29.19 -2.08 0.18
C ALA A 479 -29.66 -1.09 1.26
N ILE A 480 -28.90 -0.03 1.57
CA ILE A 480 -29.29 0.99 2.54
C ILE A 480 -30.09 2.08 1.85
N SER A 481 -31.38 2.20 2.20
CA SER A 481 -32.31 3.08 1.49
C SER A 481 -32.13 4.58 1.80
N VAL A 482 -31.62 4.92 2.98
CA VAL A 482 -31.41 6.32 3.42
C VAL A 482 -30.16 6.99 2.85
N ILE A 483 -29.26 6.24 2.21
CA ILE A 483 -28.02 6.76 1.61
C ILE A 483 -28.34 7.28 0.20
N GLU A 484 -28.02 8.55 -0.05
CA GLU A 484 -28.23 9.20 -1.35
C GLU A 484 -26.97 9.15 -2.24
N ASN A 485 -25.79 9.17 -1.62
CA ASN A 485 -24.51 9.15 -2.32
C ASN A 485 -23.59 8.11 -1.68
N MET A 486 -23.40 6.96 -2.33
CA MET A 486 -22.59 5.87 -1.77
C MET A 486 -21.08 6.15 -1.83
N ALA A 487 -20.63 7.06 -2.71
CA ALA A 487 -19.21 7.25 -3.03
C ALA A 487 -18.29 7.50 -1.81
N PRO A 488 -18.67 8.31 -0.79
CA PRO A 488 -17.81 8.52 0.37
C PRO A 488 -17.51 7.25 1.18
N LEU A 489 -18.44 6.30 1.22
CA LEU A 489 -18.28 5.02 1.91
C LEU A 489 -17.70 3.95 0.99
N GLU A 490 -18.14 3.91 -0.27
CA GLU A 490 -17.63 2.96 -1.26
C GLU A 490 -16.13 3.17 -1.57
N TYR A 491 -15.60 4.39 -1.38
CA TYR A 491 -14.17 4.66 -1.43
C TYR A 491 -13.34 3.69 -0.58
N TYR A 492 -13.80 3.35 0.63
CA TYR A 492 -13.08 2.46 1.53
C TYR A 492 -13.11 1.01 1.06
N ILE A 493 -14.25 0.54 0.57
CA ILE A 493 -14.36 -0.76 -0.10
C ILE A 493 -13.37 -0.83 -1.27
N ASN A 494 -13.37 0.19 -2.12
CA ASN A 494 -12.52 0.22 -3.32
C ASN A 494 -11.03 0.28 -2.97
N SER A 495 -10.66 0.99 -1.91
CA SER A 495 -9.27 1.04 -1.43
C SER A 495 -8.81 -0.34 -0.97
N THR A 496 -9.58 -1.02 -0.12
CA THR A 496 -9.29 -2.38 0.35
C THR A 496 -9.24 -3.38 -0.79
N GLU A 497 -10.22 -3.34 -1.71
CA GLU A 497 -10.26 -4.23 -2.86
C GLU A 497 -9.06 -3.99 -3.81
N LYS A 498 -8.68 -2.72 -4.03
CA LYS A 498 -7.52 -2.38 -4.86
C LYS A 498 -6.24 -3.00 -4.28
N THR A 499 -5.99 -2.86 -2.98
CA THR A 499 -4.83 -3.48 -2.33
C THR A 499 -4.77 -5.00 -2.57
N ALA A 500 -5.90 -5.70 -2.41
CA ALA A 500 -5.97 -7.14 -2.68
C ALA A 500 -5.71 -7.48 -4.16
N ARG A 501 -6.25 -6.67 -5.09
CA ARG A 501 -6.05 -6.86 -6.54
C ARG A 501 -4.60 -6.61 -6.95
N ASP A 502 -3.98 -5.56 -6.43
CA ASP A 502 -2.58 -5.22 -6.71
C ASP A 502 -1.66 -6.36 -6.24
N ALA A 503 -1.86 -6.87 -5.02
CA ALA A 503 -1.10 -8.01 -4.50
C ALA A 503 -1.27 -9.28 -5.35
N MET A 504 -2.49 -9.56 -5.84
CA MET A 504 -2.72 -10.68 -6.77
C MET A 504 -2.03 -10.47 -8.12
N GLN A 505 -2.00 -9.25 -8.65
CA GLN A 505 -1.30 -8.95 -9.89
C GLN A 505 0.21 -9.13 -9.73
N GLU A 506 0.78 -8.63 -8.63
CA GLU A 506 2.19 -8.82 -8.30
C GLU A 506 2.57 -10.30 -8.17
N GLN A 507 1.71 -11.08 -7.52
CA GLN A 507 1.86 -12.53 -7.42
C GLN A 507 1.84 -13.22 -8.80
N GLN A 508 0.92 -12.82 -9.67
CA GLN A 508 0.83 -13.36 -11.03
C GLN A 508 2.08 -12.99 -11.83
N HIS A 509 2.54 -11.73 -11.74
CA HIS A 509 3.76 -11.27 -12.38
C HIS A 509 4.98 -12.07 -11.92
N SER A 510 5.09 -12.36 -10.62
CA SER A 510 6.16 -13.17 -10.06
C SER A 510 6.12 -14.62 -10.56
N THR A 511 4.92 -15.19 -10.67
CA THR A 511 4.72 -16.55 -11.21
C THR A 511 5.09 -16.64 -12.68
N ASP A 512 4.68 -15.64 -13.47
CA ASP A 512 5.02 -15.54 -14.89
C ASP A 512 6.53 -15.39 -15.10
N PHE A 513 7.18 -14.57 -14.26
CA PHE A 513 8.63 -14.36 -14.27
C PHE A 513 9.37 -15.68 -14.03
N ILE A 514 9.05 -16.40 -12.95
CA ILE A 514 9.72 -17.67 -12.62
C ILE A 514 9.51 -18.71 -13.72
N SER A 515 8.29 -18.78 -14.27
CA SER A 515 7.95 -19.72 -15.34
C SER A 515 8.74 -19.43 -16.61
N ALA A 516 8.83 -18.16 -17.01
CA ALA A 516 9.62 -17.73 -18.15
C ALA A 516 11.12 -17.94 -17.93
N TYR A 517 11.64 -17.54 -16.78
CA TYR A 517 13.06 -17.67 -16.44
C TYR A 517 13.54 -19.13 -16.48
N LYS A 518 12.74 -20.06 -15.94
CA LYS A 518 13.02 -21.50 -16.05
C LYS A 518 13.02 -21.99 -17.49
N LYS A 519 12.07 -21.52 -18.31
CA LYS A 519 11.98 -21.90 -19.73
C LYS A 519 13.16 -21.37 -20.56
N ILE A 520 13.72 -20.22 -20.18
CA ILE A 520 14.86 -19.60 -20.88
C ILE A 520 16.17 -20.32 -20.54
N ASN A 521 16.33 -20.78 -19.30
CA ASN A 521 17.58 -21.36 -18.78
C ASN A 521 17.63 -22.90 -18.76
N HIS A 522 16.61 -23.57 -19.29
CA HIS A 522 16.56 -25.02 -19.54
C HIS A 522 16.40 -25.29 -21.03
#